data_AF-A0A3B3C113-F1
#
_entry.id   AF-A0A3B3C113-F1
#
_cell.length_a   1.000
_cell.length_b   1.000
_cell.length_c   1.000
_cell.angle_alpha   90.00
_cell.angle_beta   90.00
_cell.angle_gamma   90.00
#
_symmetry.space_group_name_H-M   'P 1'
#
loop_
_entity.id
_entity.type
_entity.pdbx_description
1 polymer ?
#
loop_
_entity_poly.entity_id
_entity_poly.type
_entity_poly.pdbx_seq_one_letter_code
_entity_poly.pdbx_strand_id
1 'polypeptide(L)'
;VAMITVFIRAAILDFFFFYQHCYDMWWGTLGTVRPFSNFHPNRDVMEIHNALDRKDVGTLVNILTNRNNAQRQVIAAEYKQTTNKDLIASLKKALSGDLEDLLLDLMMLPEHFDAQRLQDAMAGLGTDEEGLMEILSTRSREQLQHINNAFQQRELQRRHKDLEKELRGETSGDFAKLVVALLKVCFFPSGFIFFSWFVDSDLRSLYTSSVAVGPRCISKREKGQRRFMDRDHDLEKLGTPEQW
;
A
#
# COMPACT_ATOMS: atom_id res chain seq x y z
N VAL A 1 31.81 36.75 -13.91
CA VAL A 1 32.85 36.28 -12.95
C VAL A 1 32.40 36.34 -11.48
N ALA A 2 31.28 37.01 -11.14
CA ALA A 2 30.71 36.97 -9.77
C ALA A 2 29.54 35.95 -9.58
N MET A 3 29.23 35.12 -10.58
CA MET A 3 28.19 34.07 -10.48
C MET A 3 28.73 32.64 -10.66
N ILE A 4 30.05 32.46 -10.56
CA ILE A 4 30.68 31.13 -10.58
C ILE A 4 31.22 30.76 -9.18
N THR A 5 31.29 31.73 -8.26
CA THR A 5 31.86 31.53 -6.91
C THR A 5 30.82 31.17 -5.83
N VAL A 6 29.53 31.19 -6.15
CA VAL A 6 28.46 30.69 -5.24
C VAL A 6 28.29 29.17 -5.35
N PHE A 7 28.78 28.55 -6.44
CA PHE A 7 28.55 27.14 -6.73
C PHE A 7 29.65 26.17 -6.24
N ILE A 8 30.77 26.66 -5.72
CA ILE A 8 31.93 25.79 -5.34
C ILE A 8 32.24 25.83 -3.84
N ARG A 9 31.53 26.63 -3.04
CA ARG A 9 31.70 26.67 -1.57
C ARG A 9 30.65 25.90 -0.77
N ALA A 10 29.73 25.18 -1.43
CA ALA A 10 28.70 24.37 -0.80
C ALA A 10 28.81 22.87 -1.15
N ALA A 11 29.98 22.42 -1.59
CA ALA A 11 30.34 21.01 -1.63
C ALA A 11 31.56 20.83 -0.73
N ILE A 12 31.55 19.76 0.08
CA ILE A 12 32.59 19.34 1.04
C ILE A 12 32.39 20.06 2.40
N LEU A 13 31.51 19.63 3.33
CA LEU A 13 31.54 18.31 3.97
C LEU A 13 30.33 17.98 4.89
N ASP A 14 29.16 18.62 4.76
CA ASP A 14 27.95 18.22 5.53
C ASP A 14 26.67 18.12 4.67
N PHE A 15 26.78 18.33 3.36
CA PHE A 15 25.63 18.40 2.44
C PHE A 15 25.22 17.04 1.84
N PHE A 16 25.98 15.96 2.12
CA PHE A 16 25.64 14.62 1.65
C PHE A 16 24.75 13.83 2.63
N PHE A 17 24.50 14.35 3.83
CA PHE A 17 23.70 13.65 4.84
C PHE A 17 22.33 14.27 5.13
N PHE A 18 22.01 15.45 4.60
CA PHE A 18 20.74 16.13 4.93
C PHE A 18 19.82 16.45 3.75
N TYR A 19 20.30 16.49 2.50
CA TYR A 19 19.45 16.84 1.34
C TYR A 19 18.73 15.65 0.67
N GLN A 20 19.02 14.42 1.10
CA GLN A 20 18.31 13.21 0.66
C GLN A 20 17.06 12.90 1.53
N HIS A 21 16.88 13.58 2.67
CA HIS A 21 15.99 13.11 3.75
C HIS A 21 14.55 13.66 3.75
N CYS A 22 14.14 14.51 2.80
CA CYS A 22 12.80 15.15 2.84
C CYS A 22 11.79 14.69 1.77
N TYR A 23 12.15 13.79 0.84
CA TYR A 23 11.21 13.20 -0.13
C TYR A 23 10.97 11.68 0.03
N ASP A 24 11.72 11.02 0.93
CA ASP A 24 11.50 9.63 1.39
C ASP A 24 10.58 9.57 2.63
N MET A 25 9.58 10.45 2.73
CA MET A 25 8.68 10.44 3.89
C MET A 25 7.60 9.37 3.72
N TRP A 26 7.89 8.18 4.28
CA TRP A 26 6.89 7.13 4.55
C TRP A 26 5.81 7.53 5.57
N TRP A 27 5.80 8.77 6.06
CA TRP A 27 4.89 9.27 7.08
C TRP A 27 4.36 10.66 6.73
N GLY A 28 3.03 10.80 6.76
CA GLY A 28 2.34 12.08 6.57
C GLY A 28 2.21 12.90 7.86
N THR A 29 1.61 14.08 7.77
CA THR A 29 1.40 15.00 8.91
C THR A 29 0.29 14.57 9.88
N LEU A 30 -0.48 13.53 9.56
CA LEU A 30 -1.66 13.07 10.30
C LEU A 30 -1.46 11.74 11.06
N GLY A 31 -0.25 11.17 11.07
CA GLY A 31 0.03 9.92 11.79
C GLY A 31 -0.13 10.05 13.31
N THR A 32 -0.63 9.00 13.96
CA THR A 32 -0.80 8.93 15.43
C THR A 32 0.53 8.74 16.16
N VAL A 33 1.41 7.90 15.62
CA VAL A 33 2.78 7.74 16.12
C VAL A 33 3.65 8.86 15.56
N ARG A 34 4.13 9.73 16.45
CA ARG A 34 4.99 10.87 16.11
C ARG A 34 6.44 10.61 16.55
N PRO A 35 7.43 11.31 15.97
CA PRO A 35 8.79 11.27 16.48
C PRO A 35 8.81 11.63 17.97
N PHE A 36 9.37 10.73 18.79
CA PHE A 36 9.48 10.97 20.22
C PHE A 36 10.51 12.07 20.50
N SER A 37 10.12 13.14 21.19
CA SER A 37 10.93 14.37 21.31
C SER A 37 12.22 14.18 22.11
N ASN A 38 12.20 13.37 23.16
CA ASN A 38 13.36 13.11 24.04
C ASN A 38 13.99 11.74 23.74
N PHE A 39 14.27 11.49 22.47
CA PHE A 39 14.76 10.19 22.02
C PHE A 39 16.24 9.98 22.37
N HIS A 40 16.49 8.97 23.20
CA HIS A 40 17.84 8.54 23.60
C HIS A 40 17.98 7.04 23.33
N PRO A 41 18.61 6.65 22.20
CA PRO A 41 18.73 5.25 21.80
C PRO A 41 19.28 4.35 22.91
N ASN A 42 20.36 4.78 23.57
CA ASN A 42 21.04 4.00 24.61
C ASN A 42 20.12 3.68 25.79
N ARG A 43 19.25 4.63 26.18
CA ARG A 43 18.30 4.43 27.27
C ARG A 43 17.22 3.44 26.88
N ASP A 44 16.63 3.62 25.69
CA ASP A 44 15.61 2.72 25.17
C ASP A 44 16.17 1.29 25.03
N VAL A 45 17.41 1.14 24.55
CA VAL A 45 18.13 -0.15 24.44
C VAL A 45 18.30 -0.80 25.81
N MET A 46 18.73 -0.06 26.83
CA MET A 46 18.87 -0.59 28.19
C MET A 46 17.53 -1.03 28.79
N GLU A 47 16.48 -0.22 28.61
CA GLU A 47 15.14 -0.54 29.09
C GLU A 47 14.57 -1.77 28.36
N ILE A 48 14.76 -1.87 27.04
CA ILE A 48 14.38 -3.04 26.23
C ILE A 48 15.16 -4.28 26.66
N HIS A 49 16.48 -4.20 26.87
CA HIS A 49 17.28 -5.33 27.32
C HIS A 49 16.81 -5.86 28.68
N ASN A 50 16.61 -4.96 29.64
CA ASN A 50 16.09 -5.32 30.97
C ASN A 50 14.67 -5.91 30.89
N ALA A 51 13.82 -5.39 29.99
CA ALA A 51 12.48 -5.91 29.77
C ALA A 51 12.51 -7.31 29.14
N LEU A 52 13.43 -7.58 28.21
CA LEU A 52 13.62 -8.91 27.63
C LEU A 52 14.09 -9.94 28.68
N ASP A 53 15.04 -9.56 29.54
CA ASP A 53 15.53 -10.43 30.62
C ASP A 53 14.43 -10.76 31.64
N ARG A 54 13.60 -9.77 31.97
CA ARG A 54 12.47 -9.92 32.90
C ARG A 54 11.19 -10.45 32.25
N LYS A 55 11.19 -10.61 30.92
CA LYS A 55 9.98 -10.89 30.11
C LYS A 55 8.83 -9.91 30.38
N ASP A 56 9.17 -8.64 30.59
CA ASP A 56 8.18 -7.59 30.80
C ASP A 56 7.62 -7.08 29.47
N VAL A 57 6.48 -7.66 29.10
CA VAL A 57 5.75 -7.31 27.88
C VAL A 57 5.25 -5.86 27.90
N GLY A 58 4.84 -5.35 29.06
CA GLY A 58 4.25 -4.01 29.17
C GLY A 58 5.25 -2.92 28.79
N THR A 59 6.49 -3.04 29.29
CA THR A 59 7.57 -2.13 28.96
C THR A 59 7.96 -2.20 27.47
N LEU A 60 8.03 -3.40 26.88
CA LEU A 60 8.34 -3.57 25.46
C LEU A 60 7.30 -2.90 24.56
N VAL A 61 6.01 -3.13 24.83
CA VAL A 61 4.92 -2.51 24.07
C VAL A 61 5.00 -0.99 24.21
N ASN A 62 5.11 -0.48 25.44
CA ASN A 62 5.13 0.96 25.69
C ASN A 62 6.27 1.69 24.96
N ILE A 63 7.46 1.09 24.89
CA ILE A 63 8.59 1.69 24.17
C ILE A 63 8.34 1.59 22.66
N LEU A 64 8.10 0.39 22.13
CA LEU A 64 8.05 0.17 20.69
C LEU A 64 6.86 0.88 20.03
N THR A 65 5.68 0.93 20.66
CA THR A 65 4.50 1.60 20.07
C THR A 65 4.61 3.13 20.10
N ASN A 66 5.42 3.70 21.00
CA ASN A 66 5.63 5.14 21.14
C ASN A 66 6.92 5.66 20.48
N ARG A 67 7.57 4.87 19.64
CA ARG A 67 8.69 5.29 18.78
C ARG A 67 8.27 5.18 17.32
N ASN A 68 8.63 6.16 16.51
CA ASN A 68 8.38 6.06 15.07
C ASN A 68 9.32 5.00 14.43
N ASN A 69 9.05 4.60 13.19
CA ASN A 69 9.83 3.56 12.54
C ASN A 69 11.32 3.91 12.45
N ALA A 70 11.65 5.16 12.07
CA ALA A 70 13.04 5.62 12.01
C ALA A 70 13.79 5.48 13.34
N GLN A 71 13.14 5.85 14.46
CA GLN A 71 13.70 5.67 15.81
C GLN A 71 13.87 4.19 16.16
N ARG A 72 12.92 3.33 15.77
CA ARG A 72 13.04 1.87 15.97
C ARG A 72 14.24 1.28 15.24
N GLN A 73 14.53 1.75 14.01
CA GLN A 73 15.72 1.30 13.28
C GLN A 73 17.01 1.71 13.99
N VAL A 74 17.06 2.94 14.53
CA VAL A 74 18.20 3.40 15.34
C VAL A 74 18.35 2.55 16.61
N ILE A 75 17.25 2.25 17.30
CA ILE A 75 17.26 1.35 18.48
C ILE A 75 17.78 -0.04 18.09
N ALA A 76 17.33 -0.61 16.97
CA ALA A 76 17.79 -1.93 16.53
C ALA A 76 19.30 -1.96 16.25
N ALA A 77 19.82 -0.92 15.60
CA ALA A 77 21.25 -0.77 15.34
C ALA A 77 22.06 -0.63 16.64
N GLU A 78 21.61 0.22 17.56
CA GLU A 78 22.26 0.46 18.85
C GLU A 78 22.22 -0.77 19.76
N TYR A 79 21.09 -1.49 19.77
CA TYR A 79 20.92 -2.74 20.51
C TYR A 79 21.94 -3.78 20.07
N LYS A 80 22.15 -3.91 18.75
CA LYS A 80 23.15 -4.81 18.17
C LYS A 80 24.57 -4.42 18.57
N GLN A 81 24.89 -3.13 18.58
CA GLN A 81 26.21 -2.64 18.99
C GLN A 81 26.49 -2.87 20.48
N THR A 82 25.50 -2.60 21.34
CA THR A 82 25.66 -2.68 22.80
C THR A 82 25.68 -4.13 23.30
N THR A 83 24.78 -4.96 22.80
CA THR A 83 24.53 -6.30 23.35
C THR A 83 25.15 -7.43 22.52
N ASN A 84 25.64 -7.12 21.31
CA ASN A 84 26.05 -8.09 20.29
C ASN A 84 24.97 -9.14 19.94
N LYS A 85 23.70 -8.86 20.28
CA LYS A 85 22.54 -9.70 19.94
C LYS A 85 21.65 -8.96 18.96
N ASP A 86 20.94 -9.71 18.13
CA ASP A 86 19.91 -9.14 17.28
C ASP A 86 18.62 -8.90 18.07
N LEU A 87 18.05 -7.71 17.94
CA LEU A 87 16.84 -7.30 18.66
C LEU A 87 15.63 -8.10 18.17
N ILE A 88 15.51 -8.28 16.85
CA ILE A 88 14.39 -9.01 16.22
C ILE A 88 14.38 -10.47 16.71
N ALA A 89 15.53 -11.14 16.64
CA ALA A 89 15.67 -12.50 17.16
C ALA A 89 15.42 -12.61 18.68
N SER A 90 15.72 -11.57 19.45
CA SER A 90 15.48 -11.55 20.90
C SER A 90 14.00 -11.39 21.22
N LEU A 91 13.29 -10.51 20.51
CA LEU A 91 11.84 -10.35 20.60
C LEU A 91 11.11 -11.66 20.26
N LYS A 92 11.53 -12.32 19.18
CA LYS A 92 11.00 -13.61 18.74
C LYS A 92 11.09 -14.72 19.80
N LYS A 93 12.11 -14.67 20.67
CA LYS A 93 12.29 -15.66 21.75
C LYS A 93 11.53 -15.30 23.02
N ALA A 94 11.25 -14.02 23.22
CA ALA A 94 10.64 -13.51 24.44
C ALA A 94 9.10 -13.47 24.35
N LEU A 95 8.57 -13.31 23.13
CA LEU A 95 7.15 -13.15 22.85
C LEU A 95 6.59 -14.38 22.16
N SER A 96 5.26 -14.49 22.14
CA SER A 96 4.54 -15.52 21.40
C SER A 96 3.15 -15.05 20.95
N GLY A 97 2.64 -15.64 19.87
CA GLY A 97 1.30 -15.36 19.33
C GLY A 97 1.21 -14.00 18.63
N ASP A 98 0.00 -13.46 18.53
CA ASP A 98 -0.29 -12.25 17.73
C ASP A 98 0.52 -11.02 18.15
N LEU A 99 0.93 -10.95 19.42
CA LEU A 99 1.77 -9.86 19.91
C LEU A 99 3.21 -9.92 19.39
N GLU A 100 3.74 -11.14 19.23
CA GLU A 100 5.06 -11.35 18.61
C GLU A 100 5.03 -10.80 17.18
N ASP A 101 4.04 -11.22 16.39
CA ASP A 101 3.89 -10.80 15.00
C ASP A 101 3.74 -9.27 14.89
N LEU A 102 2.89 -8.66 15.73
CA LEU A 102 2.73 -7.21 15.76
C LEU A 102 4.04 -6.47 16.07
N LEU A 103 4.79 -6.91 17.09
CA LEU A 103 6.02 -6.23 17.48
C LEU A 103 7.15 -6.44 16.46
N LEU A 104 7.21 -7.61 15.81
CA LEU A 104 8.13 -7.85 14.70
C LEU A 104 7.78 -6.99 13.48
N ASP A 105 6.49 -6.90 13.14
CA ASP A 105 5.98 -6.06 12.05
C ASP A 105 6.31 -4.57 12.28
N LEU A 106 6.19 -4.10 13.52
CA LEU A 106 6.54 -2.72 13.89
C LEU A 106 8.04 -2.41 13.75
N MET A 107 8.90 -3.42 13.83
CA MET A 107 10.36 -3.29 13.70
C MET A 107 10.84 -3.34 12.25
N MET A 108 10.03 -3.84 11.31
CA MET A 108 10.39 -3.86 9.90
C MET A 108 10.35 -2.47 9.28
N LEU A 109 11.21 -2.22 8.29
CA LEU A 109 11.06 -1.05 7.43
C LEU A 109 9.73 -1.15 6.66
N PRO A 110 9.06 -0.03 6.41
CA PRO A 110 7.73 -0.05 5.81
C PRO A 110 7.72 -0.67 4.40
N GLU A 111 8.77 -0.46 3.59
CA GLU A 111 8.92 -1.12 2.29
C GLU A 111 9.04 -2.65 2.40
N HIS A 112 9.73 -3.15 3.44
CA HIS A 112 9.87 -4.58 3.68
C HIS A 112 8.58 -5.20 4.22
N PHE A 113 7.84 -4.45 5.03
CA PHE A 113 6.52 -4.86 5.52
C PHE A 113 5.52 -4.97 4.37
N ASP A 114 5.41 -3.94 3.52
CA ASP A 114 4.52 -3.96 2.36
C ASP A 114 4.92 -5.06 1.37
N ALA A 115 6.22 -5.27 1.12
CA ALA A 115 6.69 -6.37 0.28
C ALA A 115 6.32 -7.76 0.85
N GLN A 116 6.39 -7.93 2.17
CA GLN A 116 5.94 -9.15 2.83
C GLN A 116 4.43 -9.33 2.69
N ARG A 117 3.65 -8.27 2.89
CA ARG A 117 2.19 -8.32 2.74
C ARG A 117 1.78 -8.66 1.31
N LEU A 118 2.46 -8.12 0.30
CA LEU A 118 2.24 -8.51 -1.10
C LEU A 118 2.56 -9.99 -1.34
N GLN A 119 3.65 -10.49 -0.76
CA GLN A 119 3.98 -11.91 -0.86
C GLN A 119 2.92 -12.80 -0.19
N ASP A 120 2.49 -12.44 1.01
CA ASP A 120 1.49 -13.19 1.76
C ASP A 120 0.13 -13.17 1.04
N ALA A 121 -0.24 -12.03 0.43
CA ALA A 121 -1.45 -11.90 -0.40
C ALA A 121 -1.40 -12.75 -1.68
N MET A 122 -0.21 -12.98 -2.24
CA MET A 122 0.01 -13.83 -3.41
C MET A 122 0.31 -15.30 -3.04
N ALA A 123 0.44 -15.63 -1.75
CA ALA A 123 0.82 -16.96 -1.32
C ALA A 123 -0.39 -17.87 -1.11
N GLY A 124 -0.33 -19.09 -1.63
CA GLY A 124 -1.27 -20.17 -1.32
C GLY A 124 -2.24 -20.51 -2.45
N LEU A 125 -3.40 -21.06 -2.09
CA LEU A 125 -4.47 -21.39 -3.04
C LEU A 125 -5.48 -20.25 -3.08
N GLY A 126 -5.29 -19.35 -4.03
CA GLY A 126 -6.05 -18.11 -4.17
C GLY A 126 -5.19 -16.89 -3.91
N THR A 127 -5.75 -15.71 -4.13
CA THR A 127 -5.07 -14.42 -3.97
C THR A 127 -5.93 -13.52 -3.11
N ASP A 128 -5.31 -12.84 -2.15
CA ASP A 128 -5.97 -11.76 -1.41
C ASP A 128 -5.98 -10.50 -2.29
N GLU A 129 -7.01 -10.40 -3.14
CA GLU A 129 -7.20 -9.31 -4.08
C GLU A 129 -7.42 -7.96 -3.36
N GLU A 130 -8.00 -7.97 -2.16
CA GLU A 130 -8.28 -6.78 -1.36
C GLU A 130 -6.98 -6.20 -0.79
N GLY A 131 -6.17 -7.03 -0.11
CA GLY A 131 -4.87 -6.61 0.41
C GLY A 131 -3.89 -6.18 -0.69
N LEU A 132 -3.94 -6.84 -1.86
CA LEU A 132 -3.16 -6.45 -3.02
C LEU A 132 -3.55 -5.05 -3.52
N MET A 133 -4.84 -4.79 -3.67
CA MET A 133 -5.35 -3.49 -4.13
C MET A 133 -5.11 -2.38 -3.12
N GLU A 134 -5.22 -2.66 -1.82
CA GLU A 134 -4.95 -1.69 -0.74
C GLU A 134 -3.53 -1.12 -0.87
N ILE A 135 -2.52 -1.98 -1.00
CA ILE A 135 -1.13 -1.55 -1.09
C ILE A 135 -0.88 -0.82 -2.42
N LEU A 136 -1.32 -1.39 -3.55
CA LEU A 136 -1.02 -0.82 -4.86
C LEU A 136 -1.73 0.51 -5.14
N SER A 137 -2.90 0.76 -4.53
CA SER A 137 -3.67 1.98 -4.75
C SER A 137 -3.33 3.12 -3.78
N THR A 138 -2.80 2.80 -2.59
CA THR A 138 -2.55 3.82 -1.55
C THR A 138 -1.11 4.34 -1.53
N ARG A 139 -0.15 3.61 -2.10
CA ARG A 139 1.26 3.98 -2.07
C ARG A 139 1.64 4.96 -3.18
N SER A 140 2.57 5.87 -2.88
CA SER A 140 3.15 6.74 -3.89
C SER A 140 4.02 5.93 -4.85
N ARG A 141 4.35 6.51 -6.00
CA ARG A 141 5.26 5.86 -6.97
C ARG A 141 6.59 5.49 -6.33
N GLU A 142 7.20 6.44 -5.64
CA GLU A 142 8.51 6.28 -5.02
C GLU A 142 8.44 5.11 -4.04
N GLN A 143 7.40 5.08 -3.19
CA GLN A 143 7.14 3.97 -2.28
C GLN A 143 6.99 2.64 -3.03
N LEU A 144 6.22 2.58 -4.12
CA LEU A 144 6.08 1.37 -4.93
C LEU A 144 7.41 0.91 -5.55
N GLN A 145 8.30 1.83 -5.92
CA GLN A 145 9.65 1.49 -6.37
C GLN A 145 10.50 0.90 -5.23
N HIS A 146 10.44 1.49 -4.03
CA HIS A 146 11.11 0.93 -2.85
C HIS A 146 10.57 -0.45 -2.49
N ILE A 147 9.25 -0.64 -2.54
CA ILE A 147 8.60 -1.94 -2.31
C ILE A 147 9.06 -2.96 -3.35
N ASN A 148 9.08 -2.61 -4.64
CA ASN A 148 9.55 -3.54 -5.68
C ASN A 148 11.02 -3.94 -5.46
N ASN A 149 11.88 -2.99 -5.09
CA ASN A 149 13.27 -3.28 -4.76
C ASN A 149 13.38 -4.18 -3.51
N ALA A 150 12.63 -3.88 -2.45
CA ALA A 150 12.58 -4.66 -1.22
C ALA A 150 12.06 -6.10 -1.47
N PHE A 151 11.07 -6.24 -2.34
CA PHE A 151 10.52 -7.52 -2.78
C PHE A 151 11.58 -8.35 -3.50
N GLN A 152 12.24 -7.76 -4.51
CA GLN A 152 13.31 -8.42 -5.24
C GLN A 152 14.49 -8.81 -4.32
N GLN A 153 14.87 -7.95 -3.37
CA GLN A 153 15.94 -8.23 -2.39
C GLN A 153 15.62 -9.42 -1.48
N ARG A 154 14.37 -9.57 -1.04
CA ARG A 154 13.94 -10.75 -0.29
C ARG A 154 13.93 -12.01 -1.15
N GLU A 155 13.36 -11.93 -2.35
CA GLU A 155 13.22 -13.09 -3.24
C GLU A 155 14.53 -13.51 -3.93
N LEU A 156 15.52 -12.62 -4.02
CA LEU A 156 16.89 -12.92 -4.45
C LEU A 156 17.49 -14.13 -3.71
N GLN A 157 17.04 -14.42 -2.48
CA GLN A 157 17.49 -15.57 -1.70
C GLN A 157 16.71 -16.88 -2.00
N ARG A 158 15.54 -16.82 -2.63
CA ARG A 158 14.63 -17.98 -2.79
C ARG A 158 14.36 -18.38 -4.23
N ARG A 159 14.29 -17.45 -5.16
CA ARG A 159 14.09 -17.61 -6.62
C ARG A 159 14.03 -16.17 -7.16
N HIS A 160 14.83 -15.80 -8.16
CA HIS A 160 14.78 -14.48 -8.80
C HIS A 160 13.39 -14.14 -9.39
N LYS A 161 12.44 -13.80 -8.52
CA LYS A 161 11.07 -13.47 -8.86
C LYS A 161 10.95 -11.96 -8.96
N ASP A 162 10.31 -11.55 -10.04
CA ASP A 162 9.98 -10.17 -10.32
C ASP A 162 8.52 -9.97 -9.90
N LEU A 163 8.25 -8.93 -9.10
CA LEU A 163 6.92 -8.64 -8.57
C LEU A 163 5.89 -8.53 -9.69
N GLU A 164 6.26 -7.90 -10.82
CA GLU A 164 5.36 -7.81 -11.97
C GLU A 164 4.97 -9.20 -12.53
N LYS A 165 5.92 -10.13 -12.58
CA LYS A 165 5.66 -11.48 -13.11
C LYS A 165 4.78 -12.28 -12.18
N GLU A 166 4.96 -12.12 -10.86
CA GLU A 166 4.14 -12.81 -9.87
C GLU A 166 2.71 -12.31 -9.91
N LEU A 167 2.51 -10.98 -9.97
CA LEU A 167 1.18 -10.38 -10.12
C LEU A 167 0.47 -10.87 -11.39
N ARG A 168 1.17 -10.97 -12.52
CA ARG A 168 0.61 -11.53 -13.76
C ARG A 168 0.30 -13.02 -13.70
N GLY A 169 0.97 -13.76 -12.82
CA GLY A 169 0.76 -15.19 -12.62
C GLY A 169 -0.45 -15.46 -11.73
N GLU A 170 -0.62 -14.66 -10.68
CA GLU A 170 -1.70 -14.82 -9.70
C GLU A 170 -3.02 -14.19 -10.15
N THR A 171 -2.96 -13.14 -10.99
CA THR A 171 -4.15 -12.44 -11.48
C THR A 171 -4.42 -12.70 -12.96
N SER A 172 -5.68 -12.59 -13.38
CA SER A 172 -6.08 -12.81 -14.78
C SER A 172 -7.05 -11.73 -15.30
N GLY A 173 -7.28 -11.74 -16.61
CA GLY A 173 -8.26 -10.86 -17.26
C GLY A 173 -7.93 -9.36 -17.13
N ASP A 174 -8.96 -8.55 -16.93
CA ASP A 174 -8.82 -7.10 -16.81
C ASP A 174 -8.24 -6.67 -15.46
N PHE A 175 -8.41 -7.49 -14.41
CA PHE A 175 -7.83 -7.24 -13.10
C PHE A 175 -6.30 -7.26 -13.15
N ALA A 176 -5.71 -8.24 -13.84
CA ALA A 176 -4.26 -8.30 -14.05
C ALA A 176 -3.71 -7.06 -14.76
N LYS A 177 -4.45 -6.54 -15.75
CA LYS A 177 -4.06 -5.31 -16.47
C LYS A 177 -4.06 -4.11 -15.53
N LEU A 178 -5.08 -4.00 -14.67
CA LEU A 178 -5.18 -2.93 -13.67
C LEU A 178 -4.03 -2.98 -12.67
N VAL A 179 -3.78 -4.15 -12.07
CA VAL A 179 -2.72 -4.37 -11.08
C VAL A 179 -1.33 -4.02 -11.63
N VAL A 180 -1.02 -4.48 -12.85
CA VAL A 180 0.26 -4.14 -13.52
C VAL A 180 0.34 -2.65 -13.86
N ALA A 181 -0.77 -2.01 -14.22
CA ALA A 181 -0.80 -0.57 -14.49
C ALA A 181 -0.55 0.25 -13.21
N LEU A 182 -1.10 -0.17 -12.06
CA LEU A 182 -0.87 0.45 -10.76
C LEU A 182 0.59 0.32 -10.31
N LEU A 183 1.21 -0.85 -10.50
CA LEU A 183 2.63 -1.00 -10.19
C LEU A 183 3.52 -0.10 -11.06
N LYS A 184 3.13 0.11 -12.32
CA LYS A 184 3.90 0.87 -13.31
C LYS A 184 3.66 2.37 -13.31
N VAL A 185 2.81 2.90 -12.41
CA VAL A 185 2.29 4.28 -12.43
C VAL A 185 3.33 5.26 -12.99
N CYS A 186 3.08 5.68 -14.23
CA CYS A 186 4.03 6.34 -15.11
C CYS A 186 3.96 7.86 -14.95
N PHE A 187 5.09 8.56 -15.17
CA PHE A 187 5.30 9.99 -14.88
C PHE A 187 4.20 10.88 -15.44
N PHE A 188 3.28 11.33 -14.59
CA PHE A 188 2.56 12.56 -14.87
C PHE A 188 3.51 13.68 -14.44
N PRO A 189 4.07 14.47 -15.37
CA PRO A 189 4.92 15.59 -15.00
C PRO A 189 4.14 16.51 -14.06
N SER A 190 4.66 16.69 -12.84
CA SER A 190 4.13 17.62 -11.86
C SER A 190 4.02 19.01 -12.48
N GLY A 191 2.79 19.48 -12.70
CA GLY A 191 2.53 20.75 -13.37
C GLY A 191 1.27 20.78 -14.25
N PHE A 192 0.63 19.65 -14.52
CA PHE A 192 -0.66 19.66 -15.20
C PHE A 192 -1.77 20.07 -14.23
N ILE A 193 -2.11 21.36 -14.24
CA ILE A 193 -3.38 21.86 -13.72
C ILE A 193 -4.49 21.00 -14.34
N PHE A 194 -5.40 20.50 -13.52
CA PHE A 194 -6.61 19.78 -13.93
C PHE A 194 -7.38 20.64 -14.95
N PHE A 195 -7.12 20.46 -16.25
CA PHE A 195 -7.89 21.12 -17.29
C PHE A 195 -9.24 20.42 -17.36
N SER A 196 -10.34 21.16 -17.19
CA SER A 196 -11.73 20.67 -17.32
C SER A 196 -11.92 19.77 -18.55
N TRP A 197 -11.25 20.11 -19.65
CA TRP A 197 -11.30 19.37 -20.91
C TRP A 197 -10.78 17.92 -20.82
N PHE A 198 -9.79 17.65 -19.96
CA PHE A 198 -9.27 16.30 -19.76
C PHE A 198 -10.27 15.45 -18.98
N VAL A 199 -10.92 16.05 -17.98
CA VAL A 199 -12.00 15.40 -17.20
C VAL A 199 -13.18 15.05 -18.08
N ASP A 200 -13.60 15.95 -18.97
CA ASP A 200 -14.73 15.72 -19.87
C ASP A 200 -14.45 14.61 -20.89
N SER A 201 -13.21 14.54 -21.40
CA SER A 201 -12.78 13.47 -22.28
C SER A 201 -12.77 12.11 -21.56
N ASP A 202 -12.24 12.06 -20.34
CA ASP A 202 -12.21 10.84 -19.54
C ASP A 202 -13.62 10.38 -19.15
N LEU A 203 -14.50 11.30 -18.72
CA LEU A 203 -15.92 11.01 -18.44
C LEU A 203 -16.63 10.45 -19.68
N ARG A 204 -16.37 11.01 -20.86
CA ARG A 204 -16.95 10.53 -22.11
C ARG A 204 -16.45 9.14 -22.46
N SER A 205 -15.15 8.88 -22.28
CA SER A 205 -14.55 7.55 -22.49
C SER A 205 -15.17 6.50 -21.55
N LEU A 206 -15.30 6.83 -20.26
CA LEU A 206 -15.96 5.97 -19.26
C LEU A 206 -17.41 5.68 -19.65
N TYR A 207 -18.18 6.70 -20.06
CA TYR A 207 -19.57 6.54 -20.48
C TYR A 207 -19.70 5.65 -21.73
N THR A 208 -18.85 5.84 -22.74
CA THR A 208 -18.88 4.99 -23.93
C THR A 208 -18.49 3.54 -23.63
N SER A 209 -17.56 3.34 -22.71
CA SER A 209 -17.11 2.01 -22.29
C SER A 209 -18.19 1.28 -21.48
N SER A 210 -18.94 1.98 -20.61
CA SER A 210 -20.05 1.37 -19.87
C SER A 210 -21.24 1.01 -20.78
N VAL A 211 -21.52 1.82 -21.80
CA VAL A 211 -22.59 1.56 -22.78
C VAL A 211 -22.21 0.41 -23.73
N ALA A 212 -20.94 0.25 -24.08
CA ALA A 212 -20.47 -0.89 -24.89
C ALA A 212 -20.55 -2.25 -24.16
N VAL A 213 -20.67 -2.24 -22.82
CA VAL A 213 -20.68 -3.44 -21.96
C VAL A 213 -22.11 -3.96 -21.65
N GLY A 214 -23.19 -3.33 -22.13
CA GLY A 214 -24.57 -3.84 -22.00
C GLY A 214 -25.26 -4.19 -23.34
N PRO A 215 -26.16 -5.20 -23.44
CA PRO A 215 -26.46 -6.35 -22.57
C PRO A 215 -26.24 -7.70 -23.32
N ARG A 216 -25.25 -8.51 -22.92
CA ARG A 216 -25.14 -9.91 -23.41
C ARG A 216 -25.50 -10.98 -22.36
N CYS A 217 -25.67 -10.60 -21.08
CA CYS A 217 -25.92 -11.56 -19.99
C CYS A 217 -27.30 -11.47 -19.29
N ILE A 218 -28.20 -10.54 -19.66
CA ILE A 218 -29.56 -10.42 -19.04
C ILE A 218 -30.64 -11.13 -19.91
N SER A 219 -30.27 -12.06 -20.79
CA SER A 219 -31.24 -12.64 -21.74
C SER A 219 -31.86 -13.99 -21.33
N LYS A 220 -31.39 -14.63 -20.24
CA LYS A 220 -31.92 -15.94 -19.83
C LYS A 220 -32.88 -15.93 -18.64
N ARG A 221 -32.92 -14.88 -17.80
CA ARG A 221 -33.84 -14.85 -16.64
C ARG A 221 -35.19 -14.19 -16.92
N GLU A 222 -35.29 -13.32 -17.92
CA GLU A 222 -36.55 -12.60 -18.24
C GLU A 222 -37.49 -13.32 -19.20
N LYS A 223 -37.08 -14.42 -19.84
CA LYS A 223 -37.97 -15.22 -20.71
C LYS A 223 -38.97 -16.07 -19.92
N GLY A 224 -38.78 -16.25 -18.61
CA GLY A 224 -39.72 -16.95 -17.72
C GLY A 224 -40.78 -16.04 -17.09
N GLN A 225 -40.44 -14.78 -16.80
CA GLN A 225 -41.33 -13.88 -16.06
C GLN A 225 -42.36 -13.14 -16.95
N ARG A 226 -42.07 -12.99 -18.25
CA ARG A 226 -42.95 -12.29 -19.21
C ARG A 226 -44.20 -13.07 -19.63
N ARG A 227 -44.40 -14.30 -19.16
CA ARG A 227 -45.59 -15.11 -19.47
C ARG A 227 -46.74 -14.95 -18.47
N PHE A 228 -46.56 -14.13 -17.42
CA PHE A 228 -47.53 -14.00 -16.33
C PHE A 228 -48.31 -12.66 -16.31
N MET A 229 -47.93 -11.64 -17.10
CA MET A 229 -48.54 -10.30 -17.01
C MET A 229 -49.26 -9.81 -18.28
N ASP A 230 -49.38 -10.62 -19.33
CA ASP A 230 -50.11 -10.26 -20.57
C ASP A 230 -51.56 -10.82 -20.60
N ARG A 231 -52.34 -10.66 -19.51
CA ARG A 231 -53.78 -11.06 -19.53
C ARG A 231 -54.81 -10.03 -19.08
N ASP A 232 -54.41 -8.84 -18.63
CA ASP A 232 -55.36 -7.89 -18.03
C ASP A 232 -55.55 -6.58 -18.81
N HIS A 233 -55.43 -6.58 -20.14
CA HIS A 233 -55.62 -5.36 -20.94
C HIS A 233 -56.55 -5.54 -22.16
N ASP A 234 -57.73 -6.13 -21.95
CA ASP A 234 -58.80 -6.25 -22.97
C ASP A 234 -60.17 -5.73 -22.46
N LEU A 235 -60.19 -4.68 -21.64
CA LEU A 235 -61.43 -4.00 -21.24
C LEU A 235 -61.24 -2.48 -21.28
N GLU A 236 -61.34 -1.90 -22.48
CA GLU A 236 -61.88 -0.54 -22.71
C GLU A 236 -61.84 -0.22 -24.22
N LYS A 237 -62.81 -0.77 -24.95
CA LYS A 237 -63.25 -0.21 -26.24
C LYS A 237 -64.71 0.20 -26.09
N LEU A 238 -64.94 1.44 -25.66
CA LEU A 238 -66.23 2.11 -25.78
C LEU A 238 -66.04 3.38 -26.59
N GLY A 239 -66.44 3.31 -27.87
CA GLY A 239 -66.64 4.48 -28.73
C GLY A 239 -67.95 5.20 -28.38
N THR A 240 -67.94 6.51 -28.56
CA THR A 240 -69.05 7.45 -28.33
C THR A 240 -69.94 7.59 -29.61
N PRO A 241 -70.97 8.47 -29.67
CA PRO A 241 -72.39 8.10 -29.57
C PRO A 241 -73.21 8.42 -30.84
N GLU A 242 -74.50 8.09 -30.78
CA GLU A 242 -75.63 8.62 -31.57
C GLU A 242 -75.96 8.01 -32.96
N GLN A 243 -77.10 7.29 -33.03
CA GLN A 243 -78.34 7.66 -33.76
C GLN A 243 -79.14 6.42 -34.23
N TRP A 244 -80.39 6.33 -33.69
CA TRP A 244 -81.52 5.43 -34.01
C TRP A 244 -81.37 3.92 -33.76
#